data_AF-A0A925URD9-F1
#
_entry.id   AF-A0A925URD9-F1
#
_cell.length_a   1.000
_cell.length_b   1.000
_cell.length_c   1.000
_cell.angle_alpha   90.00
_cell.angle_beta   90.00
_cell.angle_gamma   90.00
#
_symmetry.space_group_name_H-M   'P 1'
#
loop_
_entity.id
_entity.type
_entity.pdbx_description
1 polymer ?
#
loop_
_entity_poly.entity_id
_entity_poly.type
_entity_poly.pdbx_seq_one_letter_code
_entity_poly.pdbx_strand_id
1 'polypeptide(L)'
;LSRIETPSQKDNQRIEKYRKAANRILETLEEDGDSEFIRTREIEINGCVSVPASCSEDEFSDKFIAFLERNYWSFGGGIKAVE
;
A
#
# COMPACT_ATOMS: atom_id res chain seq x y z
N LEU A 1 -16.31 34.48 -0.53
CA LEU A 1 -15.43 33.31 -0.27
C LEU A 1 -14.00 33.80 -0.16
N SER A 2 -13.51 34.09 1.05
CA SER A 2 -12.06 34.22 1.30
C SER A 2 -11.80 34.12 2.81
N ARG A 3 -11.98 32.92 3.38
CA ARG A 3 -11.63 32.62 4.78
C ARG A 3 -10.12 32.43 4.99
N ILE A 4 -9.35 32.42 3.90
CA ILE A 4 -7.91 32.17 3.93
C ILE A 4 -7.24 33.48 3.56
N GLU A 5 -6.52 34.04 4.53
CA GLU A 5 -5.69 35.22 4.35
C GLU A 5 -4.51 34.91 3.41
N THR A 6 -4.04 35.91 2.66
CA THR A 6 -2.83 35.76 1.86
C THR A 6 -1.62 35.52 2.77
N PRO A 7 -0.77 34.53 2.45
CA PRO A 7 0.36 34.17 3.29
C PRO A 7 1.24 35.37 3.61
N SER A 8 1.49 35.59 4.90
CA SER A 8 2.43 36.60 5.36
C SER A 8 3.87 36.19 5.06
N GLN A 9 4.81 37.12 5.18
CA GLN A 9 6.23 36.80 5.07
C GLN A 9 6.68 35.73 6.08
N LYS A 10 6.09 35.72 7.29
CA LYS A 10 6.36 34.69 8.30
C LYS A 10 5.82 33.32 7.88
N ASP A 11 4.70 33.28 7.18
CA ASP A 11 4.14 32.04 6.63
C ASP A 11 5.04 31.46 5.55
N ASN A 12 5.54 32.30 4.65
CA ASN A 12 6.48 31.88 3.61
C ASN A 12 7.78 31.32 4.22
N GLN A 13 8.32 31.97 5.26
CA GLN A 13 9.51 31.47 5.96
C GLN A 13 9.25 30.11 6.64
N ARG A 14 8.07 29.93 7.23
CA ARG A 14 7.66 28.67 7.86
C ARG A 14 7.46 27.55 6.84
N ILE A 15 6.80 27.83 5.72
CA ILE A 15 6.64 26.88 4.60
C ILE A 15 8.00 26.45 4.08
N GLU A 16 8.91 27.41 3.85
CA GLU A 16 10.25 27.10 3.34
C GLU A 16 11.07 26.24 4.32
N LYS A 17 10.94 26.51 5.63
CA LYS A 17 11.54 25.67 6.67
C LYS A 17 11.05 24.22 6.60
N TYR A 18 9.74 24.01 6.46
CA TYR A 18 9.17 22.66 6.38
C TYR A 18 9.51 21.97 5.07
N ARG A 19 9.51 22.69 3.94
CA ARG A 19 9.93 22.17 2.64
C ARG A 19 11.39 21.70 2.68
N LYS A 20 12.27 22.49 3.28
CA LYS A 20 13.68 22.13 3.48
C LYS A 20 13.85 20.91 4.39
N ALA A 21 13.03 20.77 5.43
CA ALA A 21 13.06 19.59 6.29
C ALA A 21 12.57 18.33 5.54
N ALA A 22 11.49 18.44 4.75
CA ALA A 22 10.97 17.35 3.94
C ALA A 22 11.99 16.89 2.88
N ASN A 23 12.64 17.82 2.20
CA ASN A 23 13.69 17.50 1.22
C ASN A 23 14.88 16.79 1.88
N ARG A 24 15.31 17.22 3.07
CA ARG A 24 16.38 16.52 3.81
C ARG A 24 16.00 15.09 4.18
N ILE A 25 14.75 14.87 4.57
CA ILE A 25 14.24 13.51 4.86
C ILE A 25 14.24 12.68 3.57
N LEU A 26 13.75 13.25 2.46
CA LEU A 26 13.73 12.59 1.15
C LEU A 26 15.14 12.23 0.67
N GLU A 27 16.09 13.17 0.74
CA GLU A 27 17.50 12.96 0.39
C GLU A 27 18.12 11.83 1.23
N THR A 28 17.79 11.75 2.52
CA THR A 28 18.27 10.66 3.40
C THR A 28 17.65 9.30 3.05
N LEU A 29 16.48 9.29 2.39
CA LEU A 29 15.83 8.07 1.91
C LEU A 29 16.38 7.62 0.55
N GLU A 30 17.17 8.45 -0.15
CA GLU A 30 17.61 8.25 -1.54
C GLU A 30 19.13 8.06 -1.69
N GLU A 31 19.86 7.67 -0.63
CA GLU A 31 21.32 7.50 -0.67
C GLU A 31 21.83 6.08 -0.97
N ASP A 32 20.94 5.11 -1.21
CA ASP A 32 21.32 3.89 -1.93
C ASP A 32 20.53 3.85 -3.24
N GLY A 33 21.26 4.00 -4.35
CA GLY A 33 20.75 3.92 -5.71
C GLY A 33 20.26 2.52 -6.10
N ASP A 34 19.30 2.01 -5.36
CA ASP A 34 18.38 0.97 -5.78
C ASP A 34 16.97 1.47 -5.47
N SER A 35 16.31 1.91 -6.54
CA SER A 35 14.86 1.77 -6.70
C SER A 35 14.48 0.27 -6.71
N GLU A 36 15.03 -0.53 -5.80
CA GLU A 36 14.52 -1.81 -5.35
C GLU A 36 13.36 -1.53 -4.41
N PHE A 37 12.36 -0.84 -4.94
CA PHE A 37 11.09 -0.56 -4.30
C PHE A 37 10.32 -1.88 -4.23
N ILE A 38 10.80 -2.80 -3.38
CA ILE A 38 10.39 -4.20 -3.25
C ILE A 38 10.29 -4.86 -4.63
N ARG A 39 11.31 -5.60 -5.08
CA ARG A 39 11.14 -6.51 -6.24
C ARG A 39 10.09 -7.58 -5.91
N THR A 40 8.82 -7.24 -6.00
CA THR A 40 7.70 -8.15 -5.87
C THR A 40 7.60 -8.96 -7.14
N ARG A 41 7.61 -10.29 -6.99
CA ARG A 41 7.30 -11.21 -8.08
C ARG A 41 5.86 -11.65 -7.91
N GLU A 42 5.05 -11.46 -8.95
CA GLU A 42 3.69 -12.00 -8.99
C GLU A 42 3.71 -13.45 -9.48
N ILE A 43 2.82 -14.26 -8.91
CA ILE A 43 2.58 -15.64 -9.32
C ILE A 43 1.10 -15.75 -9.71
N GLU A 44 0.85 -16.03 -10.99
CA GLU A 44 -0.50 -16.29 -11.46
C GLU A 44 -0.96 -17.68 -10.99
N ILE A 45 -2.14 -17.73 -10.37
CA ILE A 45 -2.79 -18.97 -9.94
C ILE A 45 -3.99 -19.21 -10.86
N ASN A 46 -3.81 -20.06 -11.87
CA ASN A 46 -4.90 -20.48 -12.75
C ASN A 46 -5.48 -21.82 -12.24
N GLY A 47 -6.61 -21.75 -11.54
CA GLY A 47 -7.24 -22.96 -11.00
C GLY A 47 -8.41 -22.67 -10.05
N CYS A 48 -8.93 -23.74 -9.46
CA CYS A 48 -9.99 -23.70 -8.45
C CYS A 48 -9.50 -24.37 -7.16
N VAL A 49 -9.95 -23.86 -6.02
CA VAL A 49 -9.72 -24.51 -4.72
C VAL A 49 -11.01 -25.23 -4.34
N SER A 50 -10.92 -26.55 -4.14
CA SER A 50 -12.05 -27.34 -3.64
C SER A 50 -12.08 -27.32 -2.11
N VAL A 51 -13.19 -26.83 -1.57
CA VAL A 51 -13.46 -26.79 -0.12
C VAL A 51 -14.73 -27.61 0.18
N PRO A 52 -14.95 -28.03 1.44
CA PRO A 52 -16.22 -28.65 1.83
C PRO A 52 -17.41 -27.75 1.47
N ALA A 53 -18.53 -28.35 1.05
CA ALA A 53 -19.74 -27.60 0.66
C ALA A 53 -20.34 -26.73 1.78
N SER A 54 -19.94 -26.96 3.03
CA SER A 54 -20.32 -26.15 4.18
C SER A 54 -19.49 -24.86 4.33
N CYS A 55 -18.36 -24.73 3.63
CA CYS A 55 -17.51 -23.55 3.68
C CYS A 55 -18.15 -22.44 2.85
N SER A 56 -18.39 -21.29 3.47
CA SER A 56 -18.85 -20.10 2.74
C SER A 56 -17.69 -19.43 2.00
N GLU A 57 -18.02 -18.55 1.05
CA GLU A 57 -17.05 -17.69 0.35
C GLU A 57 -16.30 -16.78 1.34
N ASP A 58 -16.99 -16.23 2.33
CA ASP A 58 -16.38 -15.40 3.38
C ASP A 58 -15.40 -16.21 4.24
N GLU A 59 -15.79 -17.40 4.69
CA GLU A 59 -14.92 -18.28 5.50
C GLU A 59 -13.65 -18.68 4.71
N PHE A 60 -13.81 -18.96 3.40
CA PHE A 60 -12.68 -19.24 2.53
C PHE A 60 -11.78 -18.02 2.37
N SER A 61 -12.36 -16.85 2.09
CA SER A 61 -11.64 -15.60 1.87
C SER A 61 -10.82 -15.22 3.10
N ASP A 62 -11.41 -15.28 4.29
CA ASP A 62 -10.73 -14.99 5.55
C ASP A 62 -9.52 -15.91 5.77
N LYS A 63 -9.70 -17.23 5.54
CA LYS A 63 -8.60 -18.20 5.70
C LYS A 63 -7.51 -18.00 4.66
N PHE A 64 -7.88 -17.73 3.41
CA PHE A 64 -6.94 -17.54 2.31
C PHE A 64 -6.12 -16.26 2.50
N ILE A 65 -6.76 -15.14 2.80
CA ILE A 65 -6.06 -13.87 3.07
C ILE A 65 -5.17 -14.00 4.31
N ALA A 66 -5.67 -14.59 5.40
CA ALA A 66 -4.86 -14.81 6.60
C ALA A 66 -3.62 -15.69 6.33
N PHE A 67 -3.70 -16.66 5.43
CA PHE A 67 -2.53 -17.45 5.01
C PHE A 67 -1.50 -16.58 4.29
N LEU A 68 -1.92 -15.71 3.38
CA LEU A 68 -1.00 -14.83 2.62
C LEU A 68 -0.34 -13.79 3.53
N GLU A 69 -1.12 -13.15 4.40
CA GLU A 69 -0.62 -12.14 5.34
C GLU A 69 0.41 -12.72 6.32
N ARG A 70 0.20 -13.95 6.79
CA ARG A 70 1.18 -14.67 7.63
C ARG A 70 2.53 -14.88 6.94
N ASN A 71 2.56 -14.84 5.61
CA ASN A 71 3.77 -14.96 4.81
C ASN A 71 4.28 -13.60 4.29
N TYR A 72 3.69 -12.49 4.73
CA TYR A 72 3.99 -11.13 4.23
C TYR A 72 3.76 -10.98 2.72
N TRP A 73 2.80 -11.70 2.17
CA TRP A 73 2.41 -11.62 0.76
C TRP A 73 1.17 -10.75 0.60
N SER A 74 1.03 -10.14 -0.58
CA SER A 74 -0.14 -9.39 -0.98
C SER A 74 -0.93 -10.14 -2.04
N PHE A 75 -2.26 -10.20 -1.88
CA PHE A 75 -3.16 -10.69 -2.92
C PHE A 75 -3.77 -9.52 -3.68
N GLY A 76 -3.56 -9.48 -5.00
CA GLY A 76 -4.26 -8.57 -5.90
C GLY A 76 -5.30 -9.34 -6.71
N GLY A 77 -6.58 -9.00 -6.57
CA GLY A 77 -7.66 -9.63 -7.34
C GLY A 77 -8.97 -9.76 -6.58
N GLY A 78 -9.84 -10.63 -7.09
CA GLY A 78 -11.11 -10.98 -6.47
C GLY A 78 -11.20 -12.49 -6.25
N ILE A 79 -11.87 -12.86 -5.17
CA ILE A 79 -12.31 -14.24 -4.91
C ILE A 79 -13.75 -14.33 -5.41
N LYS A 80 -14.09 -15.42 -6.07
CA LYS A 80 -15.45 -15.68 -6.53
C LYS A 80 -15.70 -17.19 -6.49
N ALA A 81 -16.84 -17.61 -5.95
CA ALA A 81 -17.32 -18.97 -6.14
C ALA A 81 -17.51 -19.30 -7.64
N VAL A 82 -16.95 -20.42 -8.07
CA VAL A 82 -17.17 -20.98 -9.41
C VAL A 82 -18.31 -22.00 -9.29
N GLU A 83 -19.45 -21.71 -9.93
CA GLU A 83 -20.60 -22.62 -10.06
C GLU A 83 -20.48 -23.50 -11.31
#